data_AF-A0A7C5A9T7-F1
#
_entry.id   AF-A0A7C5A9T7-F1
#
_cell.length_a   1.000
_cell.length_b   1.000
_cell.length_c   1.000
_cell.angle_alpha   90.00
_cell.angle_beta   90.00
_cell.angle_gamma   90.00
#
_symmetry.space_group_name_H-M   'P 1'
#
loop_
_entity.id
_entity.type
_entity.pdbx_description
1 polymer ?
#
loop_
_entity_poly.entity_id
_entity_poly.type
_entity_poly.pdbx_seq_one_letter_code
_entity_poly.pdbx_strand_id
1 'polypeptide(L)' 'MTLNYKKIFGCDINIIQSSGKNAQQDIFHFHVHIIPRYKDDGQKIQLNVDKNLKDNLPSILREIKSKFTF' A
#
# COMPACT_ATOMS: atom_id res chain seq x y z
N MET A 1 -1.41 16.11 -3.20
CA MET A 1 -1.78 15.06 -4.17
C MET A 1 -3.25 14.66 -4.08
N THR A 2 -3.78 14.28 -2.90
CA THR A 2 -5.16 13.77 -2.74
C THR A 2 -6.27 14.74 -3.19
N LEU A 3 -6.06 16.06 -3.03
CA LEU A 3 -7.08 17.07 -3.37
C LEU A 3 -7.42 17.13 -4.87
N ASN A 4 -6.51 16.76 -5.76
CA ASN A 4 -6.74 16.87 -7.20
C ASN A 4 -7.49 15.67 -7.77
N TYR A 5 -7.17 14.46 -7.28
CA TYR A 5 -7.83 13.23 -7.72
C TYR A 5 -9.32 13.21 -7.38
N LYS A 6 -9.69 13.64 -6.17
CA LYS A 6 -11.09 13.70 -5.77
C LYS A 6 -11.90 14.71 -6.60
N LYS A 7 -11.26 15.82 -7.03
CA LYS A 7 -11.89 16.79 -7.93
C LYS A 7 -12.09 16.24 -9.34
N ILE A 8 -11.12 15.49 -9.86
CA ILE A 8 -11.17 14.94 -11.23
C ILE A 8 -12.11 13.74 -11.32
N PHE A 9 -12.01 12.81 -10.36
CA PHE A 9 -12.70 11.52 -10.40
C PHE A 9 -13.98 11.46 -9.55
N GLY A 10 -14.24 12.47 -8.71
CA GLY A 10 -15.44 12.53 -7.87
C GLY A 10 -15.51 11.45 -6.78
N CYS A 11 -14.42 10.73 -6.52
CA CYS A 11 -14.36 9.62 -5.57
C CYS A 11 -13.01 9.57 -4.83
N ASP A 12 -12.95 8.75 -3.79
CA ASP A 12 -11.69 8.39 -3.14
C ASP A 12 -11.01 7.28 -3.96
N ILE A 13 -9.71 7.04 -3.78
CA ILE A 13 -8.95 6.09 -4.61
C ILE A 13 -7.99 5.27 -3.74
N ASN A 14 -7.90 3.97 -4.03
CA ASN A 14 -6.75 3.16 -3.63
C ASN A 14 -5.79 2.97 -4.80
N ILE A 15 -4.49 3.06 -4.51
CA ILE A 15 -3.41 2.72 -5.42
C ILE A 15 -2.73 1.49 -4.83
N ILE A 16 -2.71 0.38 -5.57
CA ILE A 16 -2.16 -0.90 -5.12
C ILE A 16 -1.17 -1.42 -6.15
N GLN A 17 0.00 -1.84 -5.69
CA GLN A 17 0.97 -2.58 -6.48
C GLN A 17 1.41 -3.80 -5.67
N SER A 18 1.36 -4.96 -6.31
CA SER A 18 1.73 -6.24 -5.70
C SER A 18 3.01 -6.76 -6.32
N SER A 19 4.01 -7.02 -5.49
CA SER A 19 5.30 -7.57 -5.90
C SER A 19 5.46 -9.00 -5.37
N GLY A 20 5.22 -9.99 -6.23
CA GLY A 20 5.30 -11.41 -5.93
C GLY A 20 3.95 -12.07 -5.61
N LYS A 21 3.87 -13.39 -5.83
CA LYS A 21 2.65 -14.20 -5.70
C LYS A 21 1.97 -14.08 -4.33
N ASN A 22 2.74 -14.12 -3.24
CA ASN A 22 2.21 -14.01 -1.88
C ASN A 22 1.68 -12.60 -1.56
N ALA A 23 2.14 -11.59 -2.30
CA ALA A 23 1.58 -10.23 -2.27
C ALA A 23 0.37 -10.08 -3.21
N GLN A 24 -0.18 -11.19 -3.73
CA GLN A 24 -1.33 -11.25 -4.63
C GLN A 24 -1.05 -10.77 -6.07
N GLN A 25 0.18 -10.95 -6.57
CA GLN A 25 0.49 -10.71 -7.98
C GLN A 25 0.19 -11.96 -8.82
N ASP A 26 -0.82 -11.85 -9.68
CA ASP A 26 -1.16 -12.92 -10.64
C ASP A 26 -0.48 -12.75 -12.00
N ILE A 27 -0.25 -11.51 -12.44
CA ILE A 27 0.40 -11.18 -13.72
C ILE A 27 1.80 -10.61 -13.47
N PHE A 28 2.82 -11.31 -13.95
CA PHE A 28 4.24 -10.96 -13.79
C PHE A 28 4.71 -9.90 -14.81
N HIS A 29 3.94 -8.84 -14.95
CA HIS A 29 4.31 -7.57 -15.58
C HIS A 29 4.07 -6.49 -14.50
N PHE A 30 4.99 -5.54 -14.35
CA PHE A 30 4.73 -4.38 -13.50
C PHE A 30 3.41 -3.66 -13.88
N HIS A 31 2.45 -3.63 -12.96
CA HIS A 31 1.20 -2.90 -13.14
C HIS A 31 0.78 -2.27 -11.82
N VAL A 32 -0.01 -1.21 -11.92
CA VAL A 32 -0.57 -0.49 -10.77
C VAL A 32 -2.08 -0.50 -10.89
N HIS A 33 -2.76 -0.97 -9.85
CA HIS A 33 -4.20 -0.85 -9.74
C HIS A 33 -4.56 0.54 -9.24
N ILE A 34 -5.47 1.20 -9.95
CA ILE A 34 -6.15 2.41 -9.51
C ILE A 34 -7.62 2.02 -9.28
N ILE A 35 -8.04 1.95 -8.02
CA ILE A 35 -9.34 1.42 -7.63
C ILE A 35 -10.18 2.57 -7.06
N PRO A 36 -11.25 3.01 -7.76
CA PRO A 36 -12.21 3.97 -7.24
C PRO A 36 -12.89 3.43 -5.98
N ARG A 37 -13.05 4.30 -4.98
CA ARG A 37 -13.66 3.99 -3.69
C ARG A 37 -14.85 4.89 -3.43
N TYR A 38 -15.93 4.29 -2.97
CA TYR A 38 -17.17 4.98 -2.63
C TYR A 38 -17.56 4.69 -1.20
N LYS A 39 -18.40 5.56 -0.64
CA LYS A 39 -18.97 5.32 0.67
C LYS A 39 -19.75 3.99 0.63
N ASP A 40 -19.48 3.12 1.60
CA ASP A 40 -20.16 1.84 1.78
C ASP A 40 -20.01 0.83 0.62
N ASP A 41 -18.94 0.92 -0.18
CA ASP A 41 -18.67 0.02 -1.33
C ASP A 41 -18.30 -1.44 -0.96
N GLY A 42 -18.23 -1.75 0.34
CA GLY A 42 -17.91 -3.09 0.85
C GLY A 42 -16.45 -3.54 0.67
N GLN A 43 -15.61 -2.81 -0.07
CA GLN A 43 -14.23 -3.19 -0.32
C GLN A 43 -13.38 -2.92 0.93
N LYS A 44 -12.64 -3.94 1.38
CA LYS A 44 -11.76 -3.85 2.55
C LYS A 44 -10.34 -4.26 2.17
N ILE A 45 -9.36 -3.50 2.66
CA ILE A 45 -7.96 -3.94 2.71
C ILE A 45 -7.78 -4.55 4.10
N GLN A 46 -7.56 -5.85 4.16
CA GLN A 46 -7.35 -6.55 5.43
C GLN A 46 -5.91 -6.32 5.89
N LEU A 47 -5.74 -5.57 6.97
CA LEU A 47 -4.44 -5.30 7.59
C LEU A 47 -4.44 -5.85 9.00
N ASN A 48 -3.59 -6.83 9.26
CA ASN A 48 -3.31 -7.35 10.59
C ASN A 48 -1.99 -6.73 11.06
N VAL A 49 -2.09 -5.60 11.78
CA VAL A 49 -0.91 -4.88 12.28
C VAL A 49 -0.45 -5.52 13.58
N ASP A 50 0.82 -5.92 13.64
CA ASP A 50 1.46 -6.36 14.88
C ASP A 50 1.58 -5.17 15.86
N LYS A 51 1.04 -5.34 17.06
CA LYS A 51 1.03 -4.32 18.12
C LYS A 51 2.44 -4.03 18.65
N ASN A 52 3.36 -5.00 18.54
CA ASN A 52 4.74 -4.87 19.00
C ASN A 52 5.68 -4.25 17.96
N LEU A 53 5.15 -3.88 16.77
CA LEU A 53 5.95 -3.27 15.70
C LEU A 53 6.63 -1.97 16.15
N LYS A 54 6.00 -1.21 17.05
CA LYS A 54 6.54 0.07 17.56
C LYS A 54 7.84 -0.13 18.33
N ASP A 55 7.92 -1.18 19.14
CA ASP A 55 9.08 -1.43 20.01
C ASP A 55 10.32 -1.82 19.19
N ASN A 56 10.09 -2.46 18.05
CA ASN A 56 11.14 -2.89 17.13
C ASN A 56 11.44 -1.89 16.00
N LEU A 57 10.72 -0.76 15.93
CA LEU A 57 10.87 0.19 14.83
C LEU A 57 12.30 0.73 14.68
N PRO A 58 13.05 1.06 15.76
CA PRO A 58 14.42 1.56 15.63
C PRO A 58 15.39 0.54 15.04
N SER A 59 15.27 -0.74 15.42
CA SER A 59 16.14 -1.81 14.90
C SER A 59 15.84 -2.11 13.44
N ILE A 60 14.56 -2.21 13.07
CA ILE A 60 14.11 -2.39 11.69
C ILE A 60 14.60 -1.25 10.81
N LEU A 61 14.49 0.00 11.25
CA LEU A 61 14.98 1.15 10.50
C LEU A 61 16.50 1.07 10.23
N ARG A 62 17.28 0.67 11.24
CA ARG A 62 18.73 0.49 11.10
C ARG A 62 19.06 -0.62 10.10
N GLU A 63 18.35 -1.74 10.15
CA GLU A 63 18.52 -2.84 9.20
C GLU A 63 18.22 -2.38 7.78
N ILE A 64 17.07 -1.74 7.56
CA ILE A 64 16.67 -1.20 6.25
C ILE A 64 17.78 -0.27 5.74
N LYS A 65 18.20 0.73 6.53
CA LYS A 65 19.27 1.66 6.13
C LYS A 65 20.57 0.96 5.72
N SER A 66 20.98 -0.10 6.42
CA SER A 66 22.21 -0.84 6.07
C SER A 66 22.16 -1.56 4.72
N LYS A 67 20.96 -1.82 4.18
CA LYS A 67 20.76 -2.48 2.88
C LYS A 67 20.67 -1.49 1.73
N PHE A 68 20.53 -0.19 2.00
CA PHE A 68 20.57 0.86 0.98
C PHE A 68 21.97 1.46 0.94
N THR A 69 22.67 1.24 -0.16
CA THR A 69 23.87 2.02 -0.50
C THR A 69 23.38 3.34 -1.10
N PHE A 70 23.62 4.44 -0.39
CA PHE A 70 23.50 5.79 -0.95
C PHE A 70 24.86 6.22 -1.49
#